data_AF-A0A821L094-F1
#
_entry.id   AF-A0A821L094-F1
#
_cell.length_a   1.000
_cell.length_b   1.000
_cell.length_c   1.000
_cell.angle_alpha   90.00
_cell.angle_beta   90.00
_cell.angle_gamma   90.00
#
_symmetry.space_group_name_H-M   'P 1'
#
loop_
_entity.id
_entity.type
_entity.pdbx_description
1 polymer ?
#
loop_
_entity_poly.entity_id
_entity_poly.type
_entity_poly.pdbx_seq_one_letter_code
_entity_poly.pdbx_strand_id
1 'polypeptide(L)' 'CLSRAWMLEGIAEALPENTEQRNQLYQLSQRNAQAGLTAIDESHYEGGHWLGTFAVYLITRRGINSNEINKP' A
#
# COMPACT_ATOMS: atom_id res chain seq x y z
N CYS A 1 2.05 -10.31 -0.72
CA CYS A 1 3.40 -9.71 -0.90
C CYS A 1 3.31 -8.21 -0.63
N LEU A 2 4.36 -7.59 -0.08
CA LEU A 2 4.33 -6.20 0.39
C LEU A 2 4.09 -5.17 -0.72
N SER A 3 4.64 -5.38 -1.92
CA SER A 3 4.39 -4.50 -3.07
C SER A 3 2.91 -4.41 -3.44
N ARG A 4 2.19 -5.54 -3.37
CA ARG A 4 0.75 -5.59 -3.64
C ARG A 4 -0.06 -4.87 -2.56
N ALA A 5 0.36 -4.95 -1.30
CA ALA A 5 -0.27 -4.18 -0.22
C ALA A 5 -0.18 -2.67 -0.49
N TRP A 6 1.04 -2.18 -0.76
CA TRP A 6 1.27 -0.76 -1.06
C TRP A 6 0.46 -0.26 -2.25
N MET A 7 0.43 -1.02 -3.35
CA MET A 7 -0.36 -0.66 -4.53
C MET A 7 -1.86 -0.57 -4.23
N LEU A 8 -2.42 -1.56 -3.51
CA LEU A 8 -3.85 -1.59 -3.17
C LEU A 8 -4.23 -0.43 -2.25
N GLU A 9 -3.36 -0.06 -1.33
CA GLU A 9 -3.55 1.09 -0.45
C GLU A 9 -3.51 2.41 -1.23
N GLY A 10 -2.58 2.57 -2.17
CA GLY A 10 -2.55 3.73 -3.06
C GLY A 10 -3.82 3.89 -3.91
N ILE A 11 -4.38 2.78 -4.41
CA ILE A 11 -5.67 2.80 -5.13
C ILE A 11 -6.81 3.16 -4.17
N ALA A 12 -6.83 2.61 -2.95
CA ALA A 12 -7.85 2.91 -1.95
C ALA A 12 -7.86 4.40 -1.56
N GLU A 13 -6.68 5.02 -1.45
CA GLU A 13 -6.52 6.44 -1.14
C GLU A 13 -7.08 7.37 -2.22
N ALA A 14 -7.08 6.94 -3.49
CA ALA A 14 -7.65 7.69 -4.60
C ALA A 14 -9.18 7.61 -4.69
N LEU A 15 -9.82 6.70 -3.93
CA LEU A 15 -11.27 6.56 -3.90
C LEU A 15 -11.92 7.52 -2.90
N PRO A 16 -13.15 7.99 -3.15
CA PRO A 16 -13.92 8.77 -2.19
C PRO A 16 -14.01 8.05 -0.84
N GLU A 17 -13.94 8.85 0.22
CA GLU A 17 -14.10 8.36 1.59
C GLU A 17 -15.45 7.65 1.76
N ASN A 18 -15.48 6.65 2.65
CA ASN A 18 -16.68 5.87 3.00
C ASN A 18 -17.31 5.03 1.87
N THR A 19 -16.58 4.79 0.78
CA THR A 19 -17.01 3.83 -0.26
C THR A 19 -16.71 2.39 0.16
N GLU A 20 -17.60 1.47 -0.20
CA GLU A 20 -17.41 0.03 0.09
C GLU A 20 -16.14 -0.50 -0.59
N GLN A 21 -15.87 -0.05 -1.82
CA GLN A 21 -14.68 -0.43 -2.59
C GLN A 21 -13.38 -0.02 -1.87
N ARG A 22 -13.34 1.18 -1.27
CA ARG A 22 -12.20 1.64 -0.47
C ARG A 22 -11.93 0.69 0.69
N ASN A 23 -12.97 0.31 1.43
CA ASN A 23 -12.85 -0.63 2.55
C ASN A 23 -12.38 -2.02 2.10
N GLN A 24 -12.91 -2.53 0.99
CA GLN A 24 -12.50 -3.82 0.43
C GLN A 24 -11.02 -3.84 0.03
N LEU A 25 -10.55 -2.75 -0.61
CA LEU A 25 -9.14 -2.61 -1.01
C LEU A 25 -8.21 -2.51 0.20
N TYR A 26 -8.58 -1.77 1.25
CA TYR A 26 -7.80 -1.75 2.49
C TYR A 26 -7.69 -3.13 3.15
N GLN A 27 -8.79 -3.88 3.24
CA GLN A 27 -8.75 -5.23 3.80
C GLN A 27 -7.83 -6.15 2.97
N LEU A 28 -7.87 -6.03 1.65
CA LEU A 28 -6.99 -6.80 0.78
C LEU A 28 -5.52 -6.36 0.90
N SER A 29 -5.27 -5.06 1.07
CA SER A 29 -3.94 -4.53 1.36
C SER A 29 -3.37 -5.15 2.64
N GLN A 30 -4.13 -5.09 3.75
CA GLN A 30 -3.71 -5.64 5.05
C GLN A 30 -3.38 -7.13 4.98
N ARG A 31 -4.21 -7.94 4.30
CA ARG A 31 -3.92 -9.37 4.09
C ARG A 31 -2.60 -9.59 3.35
N ASN A 32 -2.32 -8.77 2.34
CA ASN A 32 -1.09 -8.86 1.57
C ASN A 32 0.15 -8.41 2.33
N ALA A 33 -0.02 -7.41 3.21
CA ALA A 33 1.03 -6.93 4.11
C ALA A 33 1.37 -8.01 5.13
N GLN A 34 0.36 -8.58 5.81
CA GLN A 34 0.56 -9.64 6.79
C GLN A 34 1.28 -10.84 6.17
N ALA A 35 0.81 -11.33 5.02
CA ALA A 35 1.47 -12.43 4.32
C ALA A 35 2.91 -12.09 3.89
N GLY A 36 3.15 -10.84 3.50
CA GLY A 36 4.49 -10.36 3.12
C GLY A 36 5.45 -10.24 4.31
N LEU A 37 4.95 -9.82 5.48
CA LEU A 37 5.72 -9.71 6.72
C LEU A 37 6.05 -11.09 7.28
N THR A 38 5.10 -12.03 7.25
CA THR A 38 5.36 -13.42 7.65
C THR A 38 6.44 -14.06 6.76
N ALA A 39 6.39 -13.82 5.45
CA ALA A 39 7.39 -14.33 4.51
C ALA A 39 8.79 -13.69 4.65
N ILE A 40 8.92 -12.53 5.34
CA ILE A 40 10.24 -11.91 5.59
C ILE A 40 11.03 -12.71 6.64
N ASP A 41 10.37 -13.39 7.56
CA ASP A 41 11.03 -14.22 8.59
C ASP A 41 11.53 -15.55 7.99
N GLU A 42 10.96 -16.00 6.87
CA GLU A 42 11.16 -17.34 6.27
C GLU A 42 12.34 -17.46 5.26
N SER A 43 13.31 -16.54 5.24
CA SER A 43 14.56 -16.65 4.46
C SER A 43 14.43 -16.57 2.92
N HIS A 44 14.81 -15.41 2.36
CA HIS A 44 15.84 -15.26 1.31
C HIS A 44 15.98 -13.78 0.95
N TYR A 45 17.20 -13.29 1.11
CA TYR A 45 17.67 -11.91 0.96
C TYR A 45 17.68 -11.43 -0.52
N GLU A 46 16.74 -11.87 -1.36
CA GLU A 46 16.73 -11.50 -2.79
C GLU A 46 15.61 -10.51 -3.15
N GLY A 47 14.64 -10.29 -2.25
CA GLY A 47 13.59 -9.28 -2.41
C GLY A 47 13.73 -8.02 -1.54
N GLY A 48 14.70 -7.96 -0.63
CA GLY A 48 14.76 -6.96 0.45
C GLY A 48 15.25 -5.56 0.07
N HIS A 49 15.97 -5.42 -1.06
CA HIS A 49 16.68 -4.17 -1.38
C HIS A 49 15.81 -3.06 -1.97
N TRP A 50 14.72 -3.38 -2.66
CA TRP A 50 13.77 -2.38 -3.18
C TRP A 50 12.51 -2.24 -2.30
N LEU A 51 12.25 -3.22 -1.43
CA LEU A 51 11.03 -3.30 -0.63
C LEU A 51 11.00 -2.30 0.53
N GLY A 52 12.17 -2.01 1.13
CA GLY A 52 12.30 -0.95 2.15
C GLY A 52 11.93 0.43 1.61
N THR A 53 12.24 0.71 0.33
CA THR A 53 11.91 2.00 -0.30
C THR A 53 10.39 2.18 -0.44
N PHE A 54 9.66 1.12 -0.81
CA PHE A 54 8.19 1.17 -0.84
C PHE A 54 7.59 1.28 0.56
N ALA A 55 8.19 0.67 1.58
CA ALA A 55 7.77 0.85 2.97
C ALA A 55 7.92 2.32 3.43
N VAL A 56 8.99 3.00 3.03
CA VAL A 56 9.15 4.45 3.31
C VAL A 56 8.10 5.27 2.57
N TYR A 57 7.86 5.02 1.27
CA TYR A 57 6.79 5.71 0.53
C TYR A 57 5.40 5.48 1.15
N LEU A 58 5.13 4.26 1.62
CA LEU A 58 3.90 3.90 2.31
C LEU A 58 3.74 4.65 3.64
N ILE A 59 4.72 4.51 4.53
CA ILE A 59 4.68 5.09 5.89
C ILE A 59 4.64 6.62 5.84
N THR A 60 5.35 7.23 4.89
CA THR A 60 5.42 8.69 4.76
C THR A 60 4.32 9.29 3.89
N ARG A 61 3.48 8.45 3.26
CA ARG A 61 2.50 8.85 2.24
C ARG A 61 3.09 9.73 1.13
N ARG A 62 4.39 9.60 0.87
CA ARG A 62 5.11 10.48 -0.06
C ARG A 62 4.63 10.22 -1.49
N GLY A 63 4.16 11.27 -2.17
CA GLY A 63 3.62 11.19 -3.54
C GLY A 63 2.10 11.10 -3.62
N ILE A 64 1.40 11.01 -2.48
CA ILE A 64 -0.07 11.08 -2.41
C ILE A 64 -0.44 12.54 -2.08
N ASN A 65 -0.61 13.37 -3.11
CA ASN A 65 -1.17 14.72 -2.96
C ASN A 65 -2.68 14.68 -3.23
N SER A 66 -3.48 14.86 -2.20
CA SER A 66 -4.95 14.79 -2.26
C SER A 66 -5.63 16.02 -2.91
N ASN A 67 -4.92 16.89 -3.63
CA ASN A 67 -5.39 18.27 -3.82
C ASN A 67 -5.40 18.82 -5.26
N GLU A 68 -5.78 18.04 -6.27
CA GLU A 68 -6.01 18.56 -7.64
C GLU A 68 -7.24 17.95 -8.39
N ILE A 69 -8.32 17.55 -7.70
CA ILE A 69 -9.57 17.11 -8.38
C ILE A 69 -10.70 18.17 -8.34
N ASN A 70 -10.41 19.40 -7.93
CA ASN A 70 -11.37 20.50 -8.10
C ASN A 70 -10.63 21.79 -8.48
N LYS A 71 -10.50 22.01 -9.78
CA LYS A 71 -10.30 23.35 -10.36
C LYS A 71 -11.51 23.58 -11.28
N PRO A 72 -12.17 24.77 -11.21
CA PRO A 72 -13.46 25.03 -11.84
C PRO A 72 -13.46 24.83 -13.36
#